data_AF-X0W5N3-F1
#
_entry.id   AF-X0W5N3-F1
#
_cell.length_a   1.000
_cell.length_b   1.000
_cell.length_c   1.000
_cell.angle_alpha   90.00
_cell.angle_beta   90.00
_cell.angle_gamma   90.00
#
_symmetry.space_group_name_H-M   'P 1'
#
loop_
_entity.id
_entity.type
_entity.pdbx_description
1 polymer ?
#
loop_
_entity_poly.entity_id
_entity_poly.type
_entity_poly.pdbx_seq_one_letter_code
_entity_poly.pdbx_strand_id
1 'polypeptide(L)'
;MEEKCNYSGGEFWTRKIKEHWKAFTVFIIGCAVALAGAILVLFWFIETSPIGAMGTATIGEWTLAWIWEFFIFLVLWELLIVGIPVAVAFG
;
A
#
# COMPACT_ATOMS: atom_id res chain seq x y z
N MET A 1 -18.80 -33.23 37.04
CA MET A 1 -17.70 -33.86 36.30
C MET A 1 -18.33 -34.40 35.04
N GLU A 2 -18.03 -33.97 33.82
CA GLU A 2 -16.88 -33.27 33.25
C GLU A 2 -17.28 -32.71 31.86
N GLU A 3 -16.57 -31.67 31.45
CA GLU A 3 -16.27 -31.28 30.06
C GLU A 3 -17.40 -30.95 29.06
N LYS A 4 -17.76 -29.65 29.02
CA LYS A 4 -17.90 -28.93 27.74
C LYS A 4 -17.10 -27.62 27.81
N CYS A 5 -15.83 -27.72 28.20
CA CYS A 5 -14.86 -26.69 27.81
C CYS A 5 -14.55 -26.91 26.32
N ASN A 6 -14.55 -25.83 25.52
CA ASN A 6 -14.07 -25.77 24.13
C ASN A 6 -15.07 -26.29 23.06
N TYR A 7 -15.74 -25.46 22.25
CA TYR A 7 -15.13 -24.68 21.15
C TYR A 7 -16.01 -23.48 20.69
N SER A 8 -16.52 -22.63 21.59
CA SER A 8 -17.26 -21.40 21.20
C SER A 8 -16.35 -20.30 20.61
N GLY A 9 -15.03 -20.50 20.64
CA GLY A 9 -14.10 -19.62 19.93
C GLY A 9 -14.24 -19.74 18.41
N GLY A 10 -14.19 -20.96 17.86
CA GLY A 10 -14.11 -21.18 16.41
C GLY A 10 -15.29 -20.61 15.62
N GLU A 11 -16.51 -20.69 16.15
CA GLU A 11 -17.72 -20.13 15.52
C GLU A 11 -17.78 -18.60 15.62
N PHE A 12 -17.26 -18.03 16.71
CA PHE A 12 -17.13 -16.58 16.87
C PHE A 12 -16.07 -16.00 15.93
N TRP A 13 -14.92 -16.67 15.82
CA TRP A 13 -13.82 -16.31 14.93
C TRP A 13 -14.24 -16.41 13.45
N THR A 14 -14.93 -17.49 13.05
CA THR A 14 -15.42 -17.66 11.66
C THR A 14 -16.48 -16.63 11.30
N ARG A 15 -17.38 -16.26 12.22
CA ARG A 15 -18.38 -15.20 11.99
C ARG A 15 -17.71 -13.83 11.84
N LYS A 16 -16.78 -13.47 12.74
CA LYS A 16 -15.97 -12.24 12.64
C LYS A 16 -15.13 -12.18 11.37
N ILE A 17 -14.52 -13.30 10.97
CA ILE A 17 -13.76 -13.42 9.74
C ILE A 17 -14.66 -13.21 8.53
N LYS A 18 -15.85 -13.80 8.49
CA LYS A 18 -16.80 -13.62 7.37
C LYS A 18 -17.30 -12.17 7.27
N GLU A 19 -17.44 -11.50 8.41
CA GLU A 19 -17.87 -10.10 8.49
C GLU A 19 -16.75 -9.13 8.07
N HIS A 20 -15.50 -9.43 8.41
CA HIS A 20 -14.33 -8.62 8.05
C HIS A 20 -13.62 -9.06 6.76
N TRP A 21 -14.05 -10.15 6.12
CA TRP A 21 -13.44 -10.68 4.89
C TRP A 21 -13.48 -9.65 3.75
N LYS A 22 -14.58 -8.90 3.62
CA LYS A 22 -14.67 -7.80 2.65
C LYS A 22 -13.62 -6.72 2.92
N ALA A 23 -13.43 -6.33 4.18
CA ALA A 23 -12.40 -5.35 4.56
C ALA A 23 -10.98 -5.91 4.33
N PHE A 24 -10.77 -7.20 4.60
CA PHE A 24 -9.49 -7.87 4.37
C PHE A 24 -9.15 -7.97 2.88
N THR A 25 -10.13 -8.29 2.02
CA THR A 25 -9.97 -8.27 0.57
C THR A 25 -9.66 -6.88 0.05
N VAL A 26 -10.37 -5.84 0.52
CA VAL A 26 -10.07 -4.45 0.16
C VAL A 26 -8.69 -4.03 0.65
N PHE A 27 -8.26 -4.48 1.82
CA PHE A 27 -6.92 -4.21 2.35
C PHE A 27 -5.83 -4.87 1.50
N ILE A 28 -6.00 -6.14 1.13
CA ILE A 28 -5.04 -6.85 0.25
C ILE A 28 -4.98 -6.17 -1.12
N ILE A 29 -6.13 -5.82 -1.70
CA ILE A 29 -6.17 -5.11 -2.98
C ILE A 29 -5.50 -3.74 -2.82
N GLY A 30 -5.77 -3.01 -1.74
CA GLY A 30 -5.12 -1.75 -1.41
C GLY A 30 -3.60 -1.89 -1.33
N CYS A 31 -3.09 -2.90 -0.63
CA CYS A 31 -1.65 -3.20 -0.58
C CYS A 31 -1.07 -3.56 -1.94
N ALA A 32 -1.79 -4.33 -2.77
CA ALA A 32 -1.32 -4.67 -4.11
C ALA A 32 -1.26 -3.43 -5.03
N VAL A 33 -2.27 -2.55 -4.95
CA VAL A 33 -2.32 -1.29 -5.70
C VAL A 33 -1.26 -0.31 -5.18
N ALA A 34 -1.01 -0.26 -3.87
CA ALA A 34 0.07 0.51 -3.25
C ALA A 34 1.44 0.06 -3.76
N LEU A 35 1.72 -1.25 -3.76
CA LEU A 35 2.96 -1.80 -4.31
C LEU A 35 3.12 -1.52 -5.80
N ALA A 36 2.06 -1.72 -6.59
CA ALA A 36 2.07 -1.41 -8.02
C ALA A 36 2.28 0.09 -8.27
N GLY A 37 1.65 0.94 -7.46
CA GLY A 37 1.80 2.39 -7.46
C GLY A 37 3.23 2.81 -7.15
N ALA A 38 3.86 2.23 -6.12
CA ALA A 38 5.25 2.51 -5.77
C ALA A 38 6.21 2.16 -6.91
N ILE A 39 6.00 1.03 -7.58
CA ILE A 39 6.81 0.62 -8.75
C ILE A 39 6.59 1.59 -9.92
N LEU A 40 5.33 1.94 -10.24
CA LEU A 40 5.01 2.87 -11.32
C LEU A 40 5.58 4.27 -11.07
N VAL A 41 5.49 4.77 -9.84
CA VAL A 41 6.07 6.06 -9.44
C VAL A 41 7.58 6.03 -9.57
N LEU A 42 8.23 4.92 -9.24
CA LEU A 42 9.67 4.76 -9.42
C LEU A 42 10.08 4.80 -10.90
N PHE A 43 9.39 4.07 -11.77
CA PHE A 43 9.64 4.14 -13.21
C PHE A 43 9.37 5.53 -13.77
N TRP A 44 8.24 6.14 -13.41
CA TRP A 44 7.88 7.49 -13.85
C TRP A 44 8.88 8.54 -13.36
N PHE A 45 9.37 8.42 -12.12
CA PHE A 45 10.36 9.33 -11.56
C PHE A 45 11.70 9.23 -12.30
N ILE A 46 12.13 8.03 -12.67
CA ILE A 46 13.35 7.82 -13.47
C ILE A 46 13.22 8.44 -14.87
N GLU A 47 12.05 8.30 -15.51
CA GLU A 47 11.81 8.84 -16.85
C GLU A 47 11.60 10.36 -16.86
N THR A 48 10.89 10.90 -15.87
CA THR A 48 10.46 12.31 -15.87
C THR A 48 11.48 13.25 -15.25
N SER A 49 12.41 12.76 -14.43
CA SER A 49 13.29 13.62 -13.64
C SER A 49 14.35 14.29 -14.54
N PRO A 50 14.36 15.63 -14.61
CA PRO A 50 15.38 16.37 -15.35
C PRO A 50 16.78 16.20 -14.75
N ILE A 51 16.83 15.93 -13.43
CA ILE A 51 18.06 15.74 -12.65
C ILE A 51 18.57 14.29 -12.77
N GLY A 52 17.68 13.33 -13.02
CA GLY A 52 18.03 11.93 -13.35
C GLY A 52 18.48 11.71 -14.78
N ALA A 53 18.78 12.80 -15.50
CA ALA A 53 19.19 12.78 -16.89
C ALA A 53 18.21 12.01 -17.80
N MET A 54 16.90 12.02 -17.51
CA MET A 54 15.87 11.38 -18.33
C MET A 54 16.16 9.89 -18.61
N GLY A 55 16.56 9.15 -17.59
CA GLY A 55 16.84 7.71 -17.69
C GLY A 55 18.29 7.32 -17.98
N THR A 56 19.24 8.27 -18.05
CA THR A 56 20.68 7.94 -18.14
C THR A 56 21.43 8.00 -16.80
N ALA A 57 20.77 8.40 -15.69
CA ALA A 57 21.41 8.40 -14.38
C ALA A 57 21.62 6.98 -13.84
N THR A 58 22.88 6.66 -13.54
CA THR A 58 23.28 5.42 -12.85
C THR A 58 23.03 5.53 -11.34
N ILE A 59 22.95 4.38 -10.64
CA ILE A 59 22.79 4.30 -9.17
C ILE A 59 23.91 5.06 -8.42
N GLY A 60 25.07 5.32 -9.06
CA GLY A 60 26.15 6.12 -8.50
C GLY A 60 25.89 7.64 -8.46
N GLU A 61 24.93 8.14 -9.23
CA GLU A 61 24.53 9.56 -9.32
C GLU A 61 23.28 9.87 -8.44
N TRP A 62 22.81 8.89 -7.67
CA TRP A 62 21.67 9.07 -6.76
C TRP A 62 22.07 9.97 -5.59
N THR A 63 21.83 11.27 -5.75
CA THR A 63 22.05 12.26 -4.70
C THR A 63 20.98 12.14 -3.61
N LEU A 64 21.30 12.61 -2.40
CA LEU A 64 20.36 12.64 -1.26
C LEU A 64 19.08 13.41 -1.59
N ALA A 65 19.18 14.48 -2.39
CA ALA A 65 18.04 15.26 -2.86
C ALA A 65 17.09 14.42 -3.71
N TRP A 66 17.63 13.55 -4.56
CA TRP A 66 16.87 12.65 -5.43
C TRP A 66 16.06 11.61 -4.63
N ILE A 67 16.71 11.03 -3.62
CA ILE A 67 16.05 10.10 -2.69
C ILE A 67 14.91 10.82 -1.95
N TRP A 68 15.17 12.04 -1.47
CA TRP A 68 14.17 12.82 -0.76
C TRP A 68 12.95 13.18 -1.61
N GLU A 69 13.16 13.66 -2.84
CA GLU A 69 12.09 13.94 -3.79
C GLU A 69 11.27 12.68 -4.11
N PHE A 70 11.93 11.55 -4.34
CA PHE A 70 11.26 10.28 -4.56
C PHE A 70 10.39 9.88 -3.37
N PHE A 71 10.88 10.01 -2.12
CA PHE A 71 10.11 9.70 -0.92
C PHE A 71 8.87 10.59 -0.78
N ILE A 72 8.98 11.90 -1.07
CA ILE A 72 7.82 12.81 -1.05
C ILE A 72 6.78 12.35 -2.07
N PHE A 73 7.18 12.12 -3.33
CA PHE A 73 6.26 11.67 -4.36
C PHE A 73 5.63 10.32 -4.03
N LEU A 74 6.40 9.38 -3.48
CA LEU A 74 5.92 8.07 -3.07
C LEU A 74 4.84 8.20 -1.99
N VAL A 75 5.10 8.98 -0.92
CA VAL A 75 4.12 9.21 0.15
C VAL A 75 2.88 9.92 -0.38
N LEU A 76 3.05 10.87 -1.31
CA LEU A 76 1.94 11.63 -1.89
C LEU A 76 1.05 10.74 -2.77
N TRP A 77 1.65 9.84 -3.57
CA TRP A 77 0.93 8.85 -4.37
C TRP A 77 0.26 7.77 -3.52
N GLU A 78 0.91 7.30 -2.45
CA GLU A 78 0.28 6.39 -1.49
C GLU A 78 -0.93 7.04 -0.82
N LEU A 79 -0.79 8.29 -0.38
CA LEU A 79 -1.90 9.06 0.19
C LEU A 79 -3.02 9.25 -0.82
N LEU A 80 -2.72 9.41 -2.11
CA LEU A 80 -3.73 9.57 -3.14
C LEU A 80 -4.46 8.25 -3.44
N ILE A 81 -3.70 7.16 -3.62
CA ILE A 81 -4.22 5.82 -3.92
C ILE A 81 -5.04 5.26 -2.77
N VAL A 82 -4.61 5.46 -1.53
CA VAL A 82 -5.29 4.96 -0.33
C VAL A 82 -6.31 5.98 0.18
N GLY A 83 -5.99 7.26 0.13
CA GLY A 83 -6.84 8.33 0.64
C GLY A 83 -8.12 8.53 -0.17
N ILE A 84 -8.11 8.34 -1.50
CA ILE A 84 -9.35 8.45 -2.30
C ILE A 84 -10.36 7.35 -1.93
N PRO A 85 -10.04 6.04 -1.93
CA PRO A 85 -10.96 5.00 -1.49
C PRO A 85 -11.45 5.18 -0.05
N VAL A 86 -10.57 5.60 0.86
CA VAL A 86 -10.95 5.89 2.25
C VAL A 86 -11.92 7.07 2.30
N ALA A 87 -11.65 8.17 1.60
CA ALA A 87 -12.53 9.32 1.53
C ALA A 87 -13.90 8.98 0.90
N VAL A 88 -13.94 8.12 -0.12
CA VAL A 88 -15.20 7.66 -0.75
C VAL A 88 -15.96 6.70 0.16
N ALA A 89 -15.27 5.87 0.96
CA ALA A 89 -15.91 4.92 1.86
C ALA A 89 -16.48 5.57 3.14
N PHE A 90 -15.89 6.70 3.58
CA PHE A 90 -16.25 7.40 4.82
C PHE A 90 -16.87 8.79 4.62
N GLY A 91 -16.90 9.29 3.38
CA GLY A 91 -17.48 10.59 3.00
C GLY A 91 -18.86 10.48 2.37
#